data_AF-A0A3N5EQZ7-F1
#
_entry.id   AF-A0A3N5EQZ7-F1
#
_cell.length_a   1.000
_cell.length_b   1.000
_cell.length_c   1.000
_cell.angle_alpha   90.00
_cell.angle_beta   90.00
_cell.angle_gamma   90.00
#
_symmetry.space_group_name_H-M   'P 1'
#
loop_
_entity.id
_entity.type
_entity.pdbx_description
1 polymer ?
#
loop_
_entity_poly.entity_id
_entity_poly.type
_entity_poly.pdbx_seq_one_letter_code
_entity_poly.pdbx_strand_id
1 'polypeptide(L)'
;PLFVVMLRIPYSILMGFIIIFASIGAFSVNNSMFEVWVMVGFGLLGYAMKKLKYPVVPLILAMVLGTLVEKSLRQALVLSAGSFDVFYTRPITAGFLLIALLAYCSPLIRMALKKAGYGRAAINVESL
;
A
#
# COMPACT_ATOMS: atom_id res chain seq x y z
N PRO A 1 -23.28 5.17 -25.01
CA PRO A 1 -24.61 5.14 -24.33
C PRO A 1 -24.98 3.78 -23.68
N LEU A 2 -24.47 2.63 -24.16
CA LEU A 2 -24.75 1.31 -23.55
C LEU A 2 -24.06 1.06 -22.19
N PHE A 3 -22.81 1.50 -22.00
CA PHE A 3 -22.07 1.30 -20.73
C PHE A 3 -22.77 1.92 -19.51
N VAL A 4 -23.40 3.08 -19.69
CA VAL A 4 -24.11 3.79 -18.61
C VAL A 4 -25.38 3.04 -18.16
N VAL A 5 -26.00 2.27 -19.05
CA VAL A 5 -27.19 1.46 -18.73
C VAL A 5 -26.81 0.25 -17.86
N MET A 6 -25.59 -0.27 -18.00
CA MET A 6 -25.09 -1.39 -17.20
C MET A 6 -24.81 -0.98 -15.73
N LEU A 7 -24.52 0.29 -15.47
CA LEU A 7 -24.40 0.88 -14.12
C LEU A 7 -25.75 1.06 -13.41
N ARG A 8 -26.88 0.90 -14.12
CA ARG A 8 -28.22 1.08 -13.55
C ARG A 8 -28.70 -0.14 -12.74
N ILE A 9 -27.92 -1.23 -12.74
CA ILE A 9 -28.19 -2.40 -11.89
C ILE A 9 -28.06 -1.97 -10.43
N PRO A 10 -29.06 -2.26 -9.57
CA PRO A 10 -28.99 -1.88 -8.17
C PRO A 10 -27.77 -2.55 -7.50
N TYR A 11 -26.96 -1.73 -6.82
CA TYR A 11 -25.72 -2.15 -6.15
C TYR A 11 -25.89 -3.37 -5.23
N SER A 12 -27.09 -3.56 -4.65
CA SER A 12 -27.41 -4.70 -3.79
C SER A 12 -27.38 -6.03 -4.53
N ILE A 13 -27.91 -6.09 -5.76
CA ILE A 13 -27.89 -7.30 -6.59
C ILE A 13 -26.47 -7.61 -7.05
N LEU A 14 -25.72 -6.56 -7.43
CA LEU A 14 -24.32 -6.70 -7.87
C LEU A 14 -23.44 -7.31 -6.77
N MET A 15 -23.58 -6.83 -5.53
CA MET A 15 -22.87 -7.39 -4.37
C MET A 15 -23.19 -8.88 -4.15
N GLY A 16 -24.45 -9.29 -4.32
CA GLY A 16 -24.85 -10.70 -4.21
C GLY A 16 -24.12 -11.59 -5.23
N PHE A 17 -24.10 -11.19 -6.49
CA PHE A 17 -23.35 -11.93 -7.52
C PHE A 17 -21.85 -11.96 -7.25
N ILE A 18 -21.24 -10.85 -6.81
CA ILE A 18 -19.82 -10.80 -6.47
C ILE A 18 -19.47 -11.83 -5.38
N ILE A 19 -20.30 -11.95 -4.32
CA ILE A 19 -20.05 -12.91 -3.23
C ILE A 19 -20.15 -14.35 -3.73
N ILE A 20 -21.14 -14.66 -4.57
CA ILE A 20 -21.32 -16.00 -5.16
C ILE A 20 -20.10 -16.36 -6.02
N PHE A 21 -19.73 -15.50 -6.97
CA PHE A 21 -18.57 -15.74 -7.84
C PHE A 21 -17.25 -15.82 -7.06
N ALA A 22 -17.06 -14.97 -6.04
CA ALA A 22 -15.88 -15.01 -5.20
C ALA A 22 -15.80 -16.30 -4.37
N SER A 23 -16.93 -16.81 -3.87
CA SER A 23 -16.98 -18.08 -3.13
C SER A 23 -16.64 -19.27 -4.04
N ILE A 24 -17.19 -19.30 -5.25
CA ILE A 24 -16.87 -20.32 -6.26
C ILE A 24 -15.38 -20.24 -6.65
N GLY A 25 -14.86 -19.03 -6.86
CA GLY A 25 -13.46 -18.81 -7.20
C GLY A 25 -12.52 -19.28 -6.09
N ALA A 26 -12.81 -18.94 -4.83
CA ALA A 26 -12.04 -19.40 -3.68
C ALA A 26 -12.08 -20.94 -3.54
N PHE A 27 -13.24 -21.55 -3.73
CA PHE A 27 -13.34 -23.01 -3.68
C PHE A 27 -12.59 -23.70 -4.83
N SER A 28 -12.53 -23.09 -6.02
CA SER A 28 -11.94 -23.69 -7.21
C SER A 28 -10.42 -23.84 -7.17
N VAL A 29 -9.69 -23.07 -6.35
CA VAL A 29 -8.21 -23.10 -6.35
C VAL A 29 -7.70 -24.38 -5.68
N ASN A 30 -8.15 -24.67 -4.45
CA ASN A 30 -7.69 -25.84 -3.70
C ASN A 30 -8.81 -26.83 -3.31
N ASN A 31 -10.04 -26.68 -3.83
CA ASN A 31 -11.21 -27.51 -3.46
C ASN A 31 -11.41 -27.61 -1.94
N SER A 32 -11.01 -26.56 -1.20
CA SER A 32 -11.00 -26.56 0.26
C SER A 32 -12.00 -25.55 0.79
N MET A 33 -12.86 -26.02 1.71
CA MET A 33 -13.82 -25.15 2.41
C MET A 33 -13.13 -24.13 3.32
N PHE A 34 -11.88 -24.39 3.72
CA PHE A 34 -11.09 -23.45 4.52
C PHE A 34 -10.87 -22.13 3.78
N GLU A 35 -10.62 -22.15 2.47
CA GLU A 35 -10.40 -20.93 1.67
C GLU A 35 -11.66 -20.07 1.55
N VAL A 36 -12.83 -20.72 1.53
CA VAL A 36 -14.12 -20.02 1.55
C VAL A 36 -14.33 -19.31 2.89
N TRP A 37 -14.01 -19.96 4.02
CA TRP A 37 -14.04 -19.33 5.34
C TRP A 37 -13.07 -18.15 5.45
N VAL A 38 -11.85 -18.30 4.94
CA VAL A 38 -10.86 -17.21 4.90
C VAL A 38 -11.35 -16.06 4.01
N MET A 39 -11.92 -16.35 2.83
CA MET A 39 -12.50 -15.35 1.92
C MET A 39 -13.62 -14.55 2.60
N VAL A 40 -14.55 -15.23 3.30
CA VAL A 40 -15.61 -14.55 4.06
C VAL A 40 -15.02 -13.72 5.20
N GLY A 41 -14.01 -14.24 5.92
CA GLY A 41 -13.31 -13.52 6.97
C GLY A 41 -12.64 -12.23 6.48
N PHE A 42 -11.87 -12.29 5.38
CA PHE A 42 -11.26 -11.12 4.77
C PHE A 42 -12.29 -10.17 4.15
N GLY A 43 -13.40 -10.68 3.62
CA GLY A 43 -14.53 -9.86 3.15
C GLY A 43 -15.16 -9.04 4.29
N LEU A 44 -15.37 -9.67 5.45
CA LEU A 44 -15.86 -8.99 6.65
C LEU A 44 -14.85 -7.98 7.20
N LEU A 45 -13.56 -8.32 7.19
CA LEU A 45 -12.48 -7.41 7.56
C LEU A 45 -12.46 -6.17 6.64
N GLY A 46 -12.63 -6.36 5.33
CA GLY A 46 -12.75 -5.27 4.37
C GLY A 46 -13.99 -4.38 4.63
N TYR A 47 -15.12 -4.99 5.00
CA TYR A 47 -16.31 -4.24 5.42
C TYR A 47 -16.06 -3.44 6.71
N ALA A 48 -15.38 -4.03 7.70
CA ALA A 48 -15.00 -3.35 8.92
C ALA A 48 -14.09 -2.15 8.62
N MET A 49 -13.04 -2.33 7.80
CA MET A 49 -12.16 -1.23 7.38
C MET A 49 -12.91 -0.08 6.71
N LYS A 50 -13.89 -0.39 5.86
CA LYS A 50 -14.77 0.61 5.24
C LYS A 50 -15.58 1.37 6.29
N LYS A 51 -16.08 0.70 7.32
CA LYS A 51 -16.80 1.32 8.45
C LYS A 51 -15.90 2.22 9.30
N LEU A 52 -14.63 1.84 9.49
CA LEU A 52 -13.63 2.64 10.19
C LEU A 52 -13.01 3.77 9.33
N LYS A 53 -13.49 3.97 8.09
CA LYS A 53 -12.96 4.95 7.12
C LYS A 53 -11.48 4.76 6.79
N TYR A 54 -10.94 3.55 6.98
CA TYR A 54 -9.60 3.24 6.49
C TYR A 54 -9.64 3.05 4.97
N PRO A 55 -8.73 3.71 4.23
CA PRO A 55 -8.68 3.55 2.79
C PRO A 55 -8.13 2.15 2.47
N VAL A 56 -9.01 1.26 1.99
CA VAL A 56 -8.65 -0.14 1.65
C VAL A 56 -7.68 -0.19 0.47
N VAL A 57 -7.80 0.77 -0.47
CA VAL A 57 -6.97 0.83 -1.68
C VAL A 57 -5.46 0.94 -1.36
N PRO A 58 -5.00 1.87 -0.50
CA PRO A 58 -3.62 1.90 -0.01
C PRO A 58 -3.12 0.61 0.64
N LEU A 59 -3.98 -0.13 1.36
CA LEU A 59 -3.58 -1.39 1.98
C LEU A 59 -3.26 -2.44 0.91
N ILE A 60 -4.12 -2.56 -0.10
CA ILE A 60 -3.90 -3.46 -1.24
C ILE A 60 -2.63 -3.04 -2.00
N LEU A 61 -2.45 -1.75 -2.26
CA LEU A 61 -1.25 -1.23 -2.92
C LEU A 61 0.02 -1.55 -2.11
N ALA A 62 0.00 -1.35 -0.80
CA ALA A 62 1.12 -1.66 0.08
C ALA A 62 1.46 -3.16 0.08
N MET A 63 0.45 -4.03 0.07
CA MET A 63 0.66 -5.48 0.00
C MET A 63 1.33 -5.86 -1.33
N VAL A 64 0.82 -5.36 -2.46
CA VAL A 64 1.42 -5.61 -3.78
C VAL A 64 2.84 -5.06 -3.83
N LEU A 65 3.04 -3.77 -3.52
CA LEU A 65 4.35 -3.13 -3.50
C LEU A 65 5.34 -3.86 -2.59
N GLY A 66 4.90 -4.32 -1.42
CA GLY A 66 5.70 -5.09 -0.47
C GLY A 66 6.26 -6.37 -1.10
N THR A 67 5.42 -7.15 -1.78
CA THR A 67 5.89 -8.39 -2.45
C THR A 67 6.90 -8.10 -3.57
N LEU A 68 6.73 -7.00 -4.30
CA LEU A 68 7.69 -6.57 -5.33
C LEU A 68 9.03 -6.17 -4.71
N VAL A 69 8.99 -5.43 -3.59
CA VAL A 69 10.19 -5.04 -2.83
C VAL A 69 10.90 -6.26 -2.28
N GLU A 70 10.18 -7.20 -1.67
CA GLU A 70 10.77 -8.43 -1.13
C GLU A 70 11.42 -9.27 -2.24
N LYS A 71 10.73 -9.43 -3.37
CA LYS A 71 11.28 -10.16 -4.53
C LYS A 71 12.57 -9.51 -5.04
N SER A 72 12.59 -8.19 -5.16
CA SER A 72 13.76 -7.44 -5.61
C SER A 72 14.91 -7.51 -4.62
N LEU A 73 14.62 -7.43 -3.32
CA LEU A 73 15.59 -7.58 -2.24
C LEU A 73 16.20 -8.98 -2.24
N ARG A 74 15.36 -10.02 -2.32
CA ARG A 74 15.80 -11.42 -2.39
C ARG A 74 16.68 -11.66 -3.60
N GLN A 75 16.27 -11.15 -4.77
CA GLN A 75 17.05 -11.24 -6.00
C GLN A 75 18.43 -10.57 -5.83
N ALA A 76 18.48 -9.37 -5.24
CA ALA A 76 19.73 -8.67 -4.97
C ALA A 76 20.65 -9.47 -4.03
N LEU A 77 20.11 -10.07 -2.96
CA LEU A 77 20.89 -10.87 -2.00
C LEU A 77 21.42 -12.17 -2.61
N VAL A 78 20.65 -12.84 -3.48
CA VAL A 78 21.09 -14.04 -4.20
C VAL A 78 22.23 -13.72 -5.17
N LEU A 79 22.12 -12.61 -5.92
CA LEU A 79 23.20 -12.12 -6.80
C LEU A 79 24.47 -11.74 -6.03
N SER A 80 24.33 -11.41 -4.74
CA SER A 80 25.41 -10.97 -3.85
C SER A 80 25.99 -12.10 -2.99
N ALA A 81 25.63 -13.36 -3.26
CA ALA A 81 26.02 -14.54 -2.49
C ALA A 81 25.74 -14.41 -0.97
N GLY A 82 24.67 -13.70 -0.59
CA GLY A 82 24.28 -13.49 0.80
C GLY A 82 25.05 -12.42 1.56
N SER A 83 25.97 -11.70 0.92
CA SER A 83 26.70 -10.59 1.55
C SER A 83 25.96 -9.26 1.38
N PHE A 84 25.68 -8.56 2.50
CA PHE A 84 25.13 -7.19 2.50
C PHE A 84 26.14 -6.15 1.96
N ASP A 85 27.37 -6.59 1.67
CA ASP A 85 28.44 -5.78 1.12
C ASP A 85 28.07 -5.12 -0.22
N VAL A 86 27.13 -5.67 -0.99
CA VAL A 86 26.69 -5.10 -2.27
C VAL A 86 26.00 -3.75 -2.13
N PHE A 87 25.48 -3.40 -0.95
CA PHE A 87 24.95 -2.06 -0.69
C PHE A 87 26.06 -1.01 -0.56
N TYR A 88 27.29 -1.41 -0.19
CA TYR A 88 28.44 -0.50 -0.03
C TYR A 88 29.49 -0.61 -1.16
N THR A 89 29.70 -1.79 -1.72
CA THR A 89 30.70 -2.04 -2.77
C THR A 89 30.26 -1.57 -4.16
N ARG A 90 28.96 -1.46 -4.43
CA ARG A 90 28.42 -0.95 -5.70
C ARG A 90 27.99 0.51 -5.54
N PRO A 91 28.74 1.50 -6.07
CA PRO A 91 28.45 2.93 -5.89
C PRO A 91 27.08 3.35 -6.45
N ILE A 92 26.55 2.61 -7.42
CA ILE A 92 25.22 2.84 -8.01
C ILE A 92 24.11 2.47 -7.01
N THR A 93 24.25 1.35 -6.30
CA THR A 93 23.30 0.89 -5.28
C THR A 93 23.31 1.82 -4.08
N ALA A 94 24.51 2.24 -3.64
CA ALA A 94 24.67 3.22 -2.57
C ALA A 94 24.01 4.56 -2.91
N GLY A 95 24.18 5.05 -4.15
CA GLY A 95 23.53 6.27 -4.62
C GLY A 95 21.99 6.19 -4.59
N PHE A 96 21.42 5.09 -5.12
CA PHE A 96 19.97 4.87 -5.08
C PHE A 96 19.43 4.74 -3.65
N LEU A 97 20.16 4.08 -2.76
CA LEU A 97 19.78 3.92 -1.36
C LEU A 97 19.80 5.27 -0.63
N LEU A 98 20.81 6.10 -0.90
CA LEU A 98 20.93 7.45 -0.33
C LEU A 98 19.79 8.35 -0.83
N ILE A 99 19.47 8.30 -2.12
CA ILE A 99 18.31 9.01 -2.71
C ILE A 99 16.99 8.53 -2.10
N ALA A 100 16.79 7.21 -1.94
CA ALA A 100 15.60 6.66 -1.32
C ALA A 100 15.45 7.10 0.14
N LEU A 101 16.56 7.14 0.89
CA LEU A 101 16.59 7.57 2.29
C LEU A 101 16.30 9.07 2.44
N LEU A 102 16.84 9.89 1.53
CA LEU A 102 16.52 11.31 1.43
C LEU A 102 15.04 11.54 1.05
N ALA A 103 14.50 10.78 0.10
CA ALA A 103 13.10 10.88 -0.32
C ALA A 103 12.14 10.50 0.82
N TYR A 104 12.44 9.41 1.54
CA TYR A 104 11.66 8.98 2.71
C TYR A 104 11.73 10.00 3.86
N CYS A 105 12.91 10.58 4.11
CA CYS A 105 13.07 11.61 5.13
C CYS A 105 12.59 13.00 4.67
N SER A 106 12.37 13.24 3.38
CA SER A 106 11.96 14.55 2.86
C SER A 106 10.68 15.12 3.50
N PRO A 107 9.58 14.37 3.72
CA PRO A 107 8.44 14.89 4.47
C PRO A 107 8.78 15.18 5.94
N LEU A 108 9.63 14.35 6.58
CA LEU A 108 10.05 14.55 7.96
C LEU A 108 10.94 15.80 8.13
N ILE A 109 11.91 15.99 7.24
CA ILE A 109 12.82 17.13 7.21
C ILE A 109 12.03 18.42 6.89
N ARG A 110 11.08 18.37 5.96
CA ARG A 110 10.18 19.50 5.68
C ARG A 110 9.28 19.82 6.87
N MET A 111 8.79 18.81 7.60
CA MET A 111 7.96 19.03 8.79
C MET A 111 8.78 19.60 9.97
N ALA A 112 10.03 19.16 10.13
CA ALA A 112 10.97 19.71 11.13
C ALA A 112 11.39 21.15 10.80
N LEU A 113 11.71 21.45 9.54
CA LEU A 113 12.06 22.81 9.09
C LEU A 113 10.85 23.77 9.14
N LYS A 114 9.63 23.29 8.83
CA LYS A 114 8.41 24.11 8.92
C LYS A 114 8.02 24.41 10.38
N LYS A 115 8.31 23.48 11.30
CA LYS A 115 8.14 23.70 12.76
C LYS A 115 9.13 24.73 13.31
N ALA A 116 10.32 24.87 12.72
CA ALA A 116 11.29 25.92 13.05
C ALA A 116 10.98 27.30 12.41
N GLY A 117 10.23 27.33 11.30
CA GLY A 117 9.90 28.55 10.55
C GLY A 117 8.68 29.35 11.05
N TYR A 118 7.75 28.74 11.78
CA TYR A 118 6.56 29.44 12.29
C TYR A 118 6.81 30.27 13.56
N GLY A 119 7.90 30.01 14.29
CA GLY A 119 8.25 30.74 15.51
C GLY A 119 8.87 32.13 15.28
N ARG A 120 9.33 32.44 14.06
CA ARG A 120 9.93 33.74 13.72
C ARG A 120 8.98 34.71 13.00
N ALA A 121 7.95 34.19 12.33
CA ALA A 121 6.97 35.04 11.63
C ALA A 121 5.98 35.71 12.60
N ALA A 122 5.66 35.09 13.74
CA ALA A 122 4.73 35.67 14.72
C ALA A 122 5.32 36.85 15.53
N ILE A 123 6.66 36.95 15.64
CA ILE A 123 7.31 38.00 16.44
C ILE A 123 7.43 39.32 15.67
N ASN A 124 7.44 39.31 14.34
CA ASN A 124 7.66 40.51 13.53
C ASN A 124 6.37 41.22 13.06
N VAL A 125 5.18 40.73 13.46
CA VAL A 125 3.88 41.36 13.14
C VAL A 125 3.32 42.13 14.32
N GLU A 126 3.80 41.89 15.54
CA GLU A 126 3.32 42.58 16.76
C GLU A 126 4.07 43.89 17.04
N SER A 127 5.07 44.24 16.23
CA SER A 127 5.86 45.48 16.37
C SER A 127 5.68 46.47 15.21
N LEU A 128 4.58 46.34 14.44
CA LEU A 128 4.19 47.27 13.36
C LEU A 128 2.79 47.82 13.61
#